data_AF-A0A9D4F941-F1
#
_entry.id   AF-A0A9D4F941-F1
#
_cell.length_a   1.000
_cell.length_b   1.000
_cell.length_c   1.000
_cell.angle_alpha   90.00
_cell.angle_beta   90.00
_cell.angle_gamma   90.00
#
_symmetry.space_group_name_H-M   'P 1'
#
loop_
_entity.id
_entity.type
_entity.pdbx_description
1 polymer ?
#
loop_
_entity_poly.entity_id
_entity_poly.type
_entity_poly.pdbx_seq_one_letter_code
_entity_poly.pdbx_strand_id
1 'polypeptide(L)'
;MVDFPNYTGPPFIESHPKVVPLVPVERRLDCPCRTYKRKQIPLRLGWALTIHKCQGMTVGDVGEGECHRYIVISPGTRAFESRNPGALFAALSRAKSAGKDQGEPDFAFHSSVLLNQDRLCHVVHTNRVKARTTEIGRIANECAKN
;
A
#
# COMPACT_ATOMS: atom_id res chain seq x y z
N MET A 1 -3.41 27.56 4.51
CA MET A 1 -2.82 26.98 5.74
C MET A 1 -3.49 25.64 6.00
N VAL A 2 -2.84 24.71 6.69
CA VAL A 2 -3.39 23.38 6.98
C VAL A 2 -3.13 23.02 8.44
N ASP A 3 -4.11 22.43 9.10
CA ASP A 3 -4.00 21.91 10.47
C ASP A 3 -3.44 20.48 10.44
N PHE A 4 -2.37 20.26 11.20
CA PHE A 4 -1.72 18.96 11.36
C PHE A 4 -1.75 18.57 12.85
N PRO A 5 -2.70 17.71 13.29
CA PRO A 5 -2.87 17.36 14.70
C PRO A 5 -1.59 16.83 15.36
N ASN A 6 -0.83 16.02 14.61
CA ASN A 6 0.41 15.38 15.05
C ASN A 6 1.67 16.26 14.88
N TYR A 7 1.53 17.53 14.52
CA TYR A 7 2.67 18.44 14.38
C TYR A 7 3.31 18.76 15.74
N THR A 8 4.60 18.47 15.89
CA THR A 8 5.36 18.71 17.14
C THR A 8 6.43 19.79 16.99
N GLY A 9 6.50 20.45 15.83
CA GLY A 9 7.45 21.52 15.56
C GLY A 9 7.04 22.87 16.18
N PRO A 10 7.89 23.90 16.01
CA PRO A 10 7.60 25.23 16.51
C PRO A 10 6.37 25.83 15.81
N PRO A 11 5.47 26.50 16.55
CA PRO A 11 4.25 27.06 15.98
C PRO A 11 4.54 28.26 15.07
N PHE A 12 3.88 28.32 13.91
CA PHE A 12 3.95 29.50 13.03
C PHE A 12 2.99 30.62 13.47
N ILE A 13 1.91 30.24 14.16
CA ILE A 13 0.90 31.14 14.72
C ILE A 13 0.68 30.70 16.16
N GLU A 14 0.99 31.55 17.13
CA GLU A 14 0.90 31.20 18.56
C GLU A 14 -0.51 30.76 18.98
N SER A 15 -1.54 31.41 18.42
CA SER A 15 -2.94 31.07 18.70
C SER A 15 -3.38 29.73 18.11
N HIS A 16 -2.63 29.18 17.13
CA HIS A 16 -2.96 27.94 16.42
C HIS A 16 -1.68 27.12 16.15
N PRO A 17 -1.11 26.47 17.17
CA PRO A 17 0.23 25.89 17.09
C PRO A 17 0.38 24.73 16.10
N LYS A 18 -0.74 24.09 15.72
CA LYS A 18 -0.78 22.95 14.78
C LYS A 18 -1.00 23.38 13.33
N VAL A 19 -1.24 24.66 13.08
CA VAL A 19 -1.50 25.19 11.75
C VAL A 19 -0.20 25.57 11.07
N VAL A 20 0.08 24.93 9.93
CA VAL A 20 1.29 25.14 9.14
C VAL A 20 0.94 25.85 7.82
N PRO A 21 1.63 26.96 7.48
CA PRO A 21 1.51 27.56 6.16
C PRO A 21 2.23 26.69 5.12
N LEU A 22 1.53 26.33 4.05
CA LEU A 22 2.08 25.53 2.97
C LEU A 22 2.36 26.43 1.77
N VAL A 23 3.63 26.62 1.47
CA VAL A 23 4.08 27.42 0.34
C VAL A 23 4.29 26.56 -0.91
N PRO A 24 4.04 27.07 -2.12
CA PRO A 24 4.37 26.35 -3.34
C PRO A 24 5.87 26.05 -3.43
N VAL A 25 6.21 24.78 -3.66
CA VAL A 25 7.58 24.30 -3.82
C VAL A 25 7.87 24.16 -5.31
N GLU A 26 9.02 24.68 -5.75
CA GLU A 26 9.53 24.47 -7.10
C GLU A 26 10.43 23.22 -7.14
N ARG A 27 10.19 22.34 -8.12
CA ARG A 27 11.05 21.21 -8.44
C ARG A 27 11.55 21.36 -9.87
N ARG A 28 12.84 21.07 -10.07
CA ARG A 28 13.50 21.15 -11.37
C ARG A 28 13.93 19.76 -11.82
N LEU A 29 13.80 19.50 -13.11
CA LEU A 29 14.30 18.31 -13.77
C LEU A 29 15.17 18.78 -14.93
N ASP A 30 16.47 18.55 -14.82
CA ASP A 30 17.42 18.89 -15.87
C ASP A 30 17.65 17.64 -16.75
N CYS A 31 17.19 17.68 -18.00
CA CYS A 31 17.67 16.75 -19.04
C CYS A 31 18.76 17.42 -19.85
N PRO A 32 19.68 16.65 -20.48
CA PRO A 32 20.68 17.20 -21.40
C PRO A 32 20.07 18.06 -22.52
N CYS A 33 18.82 17.79 -22.86
CA CYS A 33 18.04 18.49 -23.88
C CYS A 33 17.37 19.79 -23.41
N ARG A 34 16.96 19.89 -22.15
CA ARG A 34 16.05 20.92 -21.64
C ARG A 34 15.89 20.82 -20.12
N THR A 35 15.75 21.98 -19.48
CA THR A 35 15.31 22.07 -18.08
C THR A 35 13.80 22.23 -17.99
N TYR A 36 13.15 21.40 -17.17
CA TYR A 36 11.74 21.50 -16.81
C TYR A 36 11.60 21.96 -15.36
N LYS A 37 10.60 22.80 -15.09
CA LYS A 37 10.29 23.29 -13.74
C LYS A 37 8.81 23.07 -13.43
N ARG A 38 8.50 22.63 -12.22
CA ARG A 38 7.14 22.49 -11.70
C ARG A 38 7.03 23.18 -10.34
N LYS A 39 6.14 24.16 -10.23
CA LYS A 39 5.78 24.82 -8.97
C LYS A 39 4.42 24.30 -8.51
N GLN A 40 4.37 23.67 -7.34
CA GLN A 40 3.14 23.06 -6.81
C GLN A 40 3.13 23.14 -5.28
N ILE A 41 1.95 23.26 -4.68
CA ILE A 41 1.79 23.03 -3.24
C ILE A 41 2.15 21.56 -2.93
N PRO A 42 3.01 21.27 -1.95
CA PRO A 42 3.49 19.91 -1.66
C PRO A 42 2.43 19.08 -0.92
N LEU A 43 1.23 19.00 -1.47
CA LEU A 43 0.11 18.23 -0.95
C LEU A 43 -0.40 17.24 -1.98
N ARG A 44 -0.94 16.13 -1.48
CA ARG A 44 -1.68 15.12 -2.23
C ARG A 44 -2.87 14.68 -1.39
N LEU A 45 -3.97 14.32 -2.04
CA LEU A 45 -5.09 13.69 -1.36
C LEU A 45 -4.63 12.36 -0.75
N GLY A 46 -4.95 12.14 0.53
CA GLY A 46 -4.50 10.97 1.30
C GLY A 46 -5.52 9.83 1.41
N TRP A 47 -6.75 10.03 0.92
CA TRP A 47 -7.84 9.05 1.09
C TRP A 47 -7.75 7.88 0.11
N ALA A 48 -7.16 8.11 -1.05
CA ALA A 48 -6.92 7.08 -2.06
C ALA A 48 -5.43 7.05 -2.39
N LEU A 49 -4.83 5.89 -2.18
CA LEU A 49 -3.39 5.68 -2.32
C LEU A 49 -3.15 4.43 -3.15
N THR A 50 -2.04 4.43 -3.89
CA THR A 50 -1.59 3.22 -4.59
C THR A 50 -0.99 2.26 -3.58
N ILE A 51 -1.06 0.96 -3.86
CA ILE A 51 -0.50 -0.09 -2.98
C ILE A 51 0.96 0.22 -2.59
N HIS A 52 1.77 0.68 -3.55
CA HIS A 52 3.16 1.04 -3.29
C HIS A 52 3.35 2.25 -2.38
N LYS A 53 2.39 3.18 -2.33
CA LYS A 53 2.42 4.32 -1.39
C LYS A 53 1.91 3.95 -0.01
N CYS A 54 1.05 2.93 0.09
CA CYS A 54 0.56 2.44 1.37
C CYS A 54 1.59 1.58 2.11
N GLN A 55 2.71 1.22 1.49
CA GLN A 55 3.72 0.37 2.12
C GLN A 55 4.28 1.05 3.38
N GLY A 56 4.14 0.39 4.53
CA GLY A 56 4.54 0.92 5.84
C GLY A 56 3.44 1.68 6.59
N MET A 57 2.26 1.87 6.00
CA MET A 57 1.10 2.44 6.71
C MET A 57 0.37 1.38 7.53
N THR A 58 -0.26 1.79 8.63
CA THR A 58 -1.15 0.93 9.42
C THR A 58 -2.56 1.52 9.41
N VAL A 59 -3.55 0.65 9.29
CA VAL A 59 -4.98 0.97 9.25
C VAL A 59 -5.70 0.10 10.28
N GLY A 60 -6.52 0.72 11.11
CA GLY A 60 -7.28 0.05 12.16
C GLY A 60 -7.86 1.04 13.16
N ASP A 61 -8.34 0.53 14.29
CA ASP A 61 -8.99 1.33 15.33
C ASP A 61 -8.14 2.55 15.75
N VAL A 62 -8.78 3.73 15.72
CA VAL A 62 -8.20 5.10 15.79
C VAL A 62 -7.56 5.42 17.17
N GLY A 63 -7.52 4.46 18.10
CA GLY A 63 -7.03 4.67 19.47
C GLY A 63 -5.54 4.99 19.61
N GLU A 64 -4.72 4.69 18.59
CA GLU A 64 -3.24 4.79 18.66
C GLU A 64 -2.65 5.83 17.69
N GLY A 65 -3.39 6.88 17.33
CA GLY A 65 -2.87 7.93 16.45
C GLY A 65 -2.84 7.57 14.96
N GLU A 66 -3.61 6.54 14.57
CA GLU A 66 -3.78 6.15 13.18
C GLU A 66 -4.76 7.07 12.45
N CYS A 67 -4.41 7.46 11.22
CA CYS A 67 -5.22 8.41 10.45
C CYS A 67 -6.45 7.76 9.78
N HIS A 68 -6.50 6.44 9.66
CA HIS A 68 -7.50 5.74 8.86
C HIS A 68 -8.07 4.55 9.63
N ARG A 69 -9.40 4.53 9.79
CA ARG A 69 -10.14 3.48 10.49
C ARG A 69 -10.29 2.21 9.66
N TYR A 70 -10.53 2.34 8.36
CA TYR A 70 -10.75 1.22 7.46
C TYR A 70 -10.09 1.46 6.10
N ILE A 71 -9.76 0.38 5.39
CA ILE A 71 -9.21 0.43 4.03
C ILE A 71 -10.08 -0.37 3.06
N VAL A 72 -10.33 0.20 1.88
CA VAL A 72 -10.95 -0.53 0.76
C VAL A 72 -9.86 -0.87 -0.26
N ILE A 73 -9.67 -2.16 -0.51
CA ILE A 73 -8.58 -2.68 -1.34
C ILE A 73 -9.10 -3.05 -2.72
N SER A 74 -8.44 -2.52 -3.75
CA SER A 74 -8.60 -2.96 -5.14
C SER A 74 -7.23 -3.35 -5.70
N PRO A 75 -6.92 -4.65 -5.87
CA PRO A 75 -5.62 -5.11 -6.35
C PRO A 75 -5.38 -4.86 -7.85
N GLY A 76 -6.40 -4.35 -8.56
CA GLY A 76 -6.32 -4.07 -9.99
C GLY A 76 -6.57 -5.31 -10.86
N THR A 77 -5.97 -5.33 -12.05
CA THR A 77 -6.12 -6.41 -13.02
C THR A 77 -5.10 -7.52 -12.78
N ARG A 78 -5.39 -8.73 -13.30
CA ARG A 78 -4.45 -9.87 -13.24
C ARG A 78 -3.08 -9.55 -13.84
N ALA A 79 -3.03 -8.69 -14.87
CA ALA A 79 -1.78 -8.24 -15.46
C ALA A 79 -0.95 -7.37 -14.50
N PHE A 80 -1.60 -6.54 -13.68
CA PHE A 80 -0.93 -5.76 -12.64
C PHE A 80 -0.40 -6.67 -11.53
N GLU A 81 -1.23 -7.59 -11.03
CA GLU A 81 -0.84 -8.57 -9.99
C GLU A 81 0.35 -9.44 -10.44
N SER A 82 0.34 -9.89 -11.70
CA SER A 82 1.44 -10.69 -12.26
C SER A 82 2.76 -9.94 -12.39
N ARG A 83 2.73 -8.61 -12.56
CA ARG A 83 3.93 -7.76 -12.66
C ARG A 83 4.45 -7.31 -11.29
N ASN A 84 3.57 -7.27 -10.30
CA ASN A 84 3.86 -6.78 -8.95
C ASN A 84 3.56 -7.88 -7.92
N PRO A 85 4.35 -8.96 -7.90
CA PRO A 85 4.13 -10.05 -6.95
C PRO A 85 4.19 -9.51 -5.51
N GLY A 86 3.22 -9.90 -4.69
CA GLY A 86 3.10 -9.44 -3.31
C GLY A 86 2.37 -8.11 -3.11
N ALA A 87 1.91 -7.43 -4.18
CA ALA A 87 1.14 -6.20 -4.04
C ALA A 87 -0.16 -6.39 -3.22
N LEU A 88 -0.91 -7.46 -3.49
CA LEU A 88 -2.12 -7.79 -2.73
C LEU A 88 -1.80 -8.06 -1.25
N PHE A 89 -0.73 -8.81 -0.97
CA PHE A 89 -0.27 -9.06 0.40
C PHE A 89 0.15 -7.75 1.10
N ALA A 90 0.88 -6.87 0.41
CA ALA A 90 1.27 -5.58 0.94
C ALA A 90 0.05 -4.73 1.31
N ALA A 91 -1.01 -4.76 0.49
CA ALA A 91 -2.27 -4.06 0.78
C ALA A 91 -3.04 -4.68 1.97
N LEU A 92 -3.17 -6.00 2.02
CA LEU A 92 -3.88 -6.70 3.11
C LEU A 92 -3.17 -6.54 4.45
N SER A 93 -1.83 -6.59 4.45
CA SER A 93 -1.02 -6.43 5.67
C SER A 93 -1.06 -5.01 6.27
N ARG A 94 -1.80 -4.06 5.68
CA ARG A 94 -1.99 -2.73 6.26
C ARG A 94 -3.07 -2.73 7.34
N ALA A 95 -4.05 -3.62 7.22
CA ALA A 95 -5.14 -3.74 8.18
C ALA A 95 -4.69 -4.55 9.40
N LYS A 96 -4.98 -4.05 10.61
CA LYS A 96 -4.64 -4.74 11.87
C LYS A 96 -5.47 -6.00 12.09
N SER A 97 -6.76 -5.95 11.77
CA SER A 97 -7.70 -7.05 11.95
C SER A 97 -8.51 -7.33 10.69
N ALA A 98 -8.93 -8.58 10.52
CA ALA A 98 -9.93 -8.97 9.52
C ALA A 98 -11.37 -8.70 9.97
N GLY A 99 -11.54 -8.10 11.16
CA GLY A 99 -12.81 -7.95 11.86
C GLY A 99 -12.81 -8.75 13.16
N LYS A 100 -13.52 -8.24 14.18
CA LYS A 100 -13.83 -8.99 15.41
C LYS A 100 -15.18 -9.69 15.19
N ASP A 101 -15.48 -10.77 15.93
CA ASP A 101 -16.71 -11.59 15.76
C ASP A 101 -18.04 -10.79 15.77
N GLN A 102 -18.04 -9.53 16.24
CA GLN A 102 -19.17 -8.61 16.21
C GLN A 102 -18.81 -7.16 15.79
N GLY A 103 -17.63 -6.95 15.19
CA GLY A 103 -17.12 -5.63 14.81
C GLY A 103 -17.02 -5.42 13.30
N GLU A 104 -17.15 -4.17 12.85
CA GLU A 104 -16.82 -3.79 11.47
C GLU A 104 -15.36 -4.15 11.15
N PRO A 105 -15.05 -4.68 9.95
CA PRO A 105 -13.70 -5.07 9.60
C PRO A 105 -12.83 -3.84 9.28
N ASP A 106 -11.53 -3.93 9.60
CA ASP A 106 -10.56 -2.87 9.27
C ASP A 106 -10.24 -2.82 7.77
N PHE A 107 -10.62 -3.86 7.01
CA PHE A 107 -10.53 -3.85 5.56
C PHE A 107 -11.76 -4.43 4.87
N ALA A 108 -11.99 -3.94 3.66
CA ALA A 108 -12.94 -4.52 2.71
C ALA A 108 -12.30 -4.58 1.32
N PHE A 109 -12.77 -5.50 0.49
CA PHE A 109 -12.47 -5.44 -0.94
C PHE A 109 -13.43 -4.50 -1.64
N HIS A 110 -12.93 -3.76 -2.62
CA HIS A 110 -13.79 -2.96 -3.49
C HIS A 110 -14.81 -3.87 -4.20
N SER A 111 -16.03 -3.41 -4.43
CA SER A 111 -17.12 -4.21 -5.01
C SER A 111 -16.79 -4.83 -6.38
N SER A 112 -15.89 -4.20 -7.13
CA SER A 112 -15.39 -4.72 -8.42
C SER A 112 -14.40 -5.89 -8.29
N VAL A 113 -13.99 -6.26 -7.07
CA VAL A 113 -13.01 -7.32 -6.84
C VAL A 113 -13.74 -8.65 -6.74
N LEU A 114 -13.75 -9.39 -7.84
CA LEU A 114 -14.16 -10.80 -7.85
C LEU A 114 -13.17 -11.66 -7.06
N LEU A 115 -13.49 -11.95 -5.79
CA LEU A 115 -12.76 -12.95 -5.01
C LEU A 115 -13.18 -14.34 -5.54
N ASN A 116 -12.30 -14.99 -6.29
CA ASN A 116 -12.45 -16.38 -6.66
C ASN A 116 -11.33 -17.20 -6.04
N GLN A 117 -11.54 -18.51 -5.96
CA GLN A 117 -10.57 -19.44 -5.38
C GLN A 117 -9.23 -19.36 -6.15
N ASP A 118 -9.24 -19.10 -7.45
CA ASP A 118 -8.03 -18.87 -8.25
C ASP A 118 -7.21 -17.62 -7.82
N ARG A 119 -7.87 -16.58 -7.30
CA ARG A 119 -7.22 -15.34 -6.83
C ARG A 119 -6.69 -15.46 -5.40
N LEU A 120 -7.38 -16.20 -4.53
CA LEU A 120 -6.96 -16.37 -3.13
C LEU A 120 -6.06 -17.60 -2.94
N CYS A 121 -6.47 -18.72 -3.53
CA CYS A 121 -5.78 -20.01 -3.51
C CYS A 121 -5.00 -20.15 -4.81
N HIS A 122 -3.90 -19.42 -4.90
CA HIS A 122 -3.11 -19.42 -6.12
C HIS A 122 -2.34 -20.75 -6.24
N VAL A 123 -2.93 -21.78 -6.87
CA VAL A 123 -2.13 -22.76 -7.61
C VAL A 123 -1.61 -22.01 -8.83
N VAL A 124 -0.44 -21.37 -8.68
CA VAL A 124 0.15 -20.55 -9.72
C VAL A 124 0.63 -21.47 -10.85
N HIS A 125 -0.19 -21.69 -11.88
CA HIS A 125 0.21 -22.43 -13.08
C HIS A 125 1.10 -21.60 -14.03
N THR A 126 2.18 -21.02 -13.52
CA THR A 126 3.20 -20.35 -14.36
C THR A 126 4.34 -21.32 -14.67
N ASN A 127 5.03 -21.10 -15.80
CA ASN A 127 6.21 -21.91 -16.17
C ASN A 127 7.28 -21.87 -15.07
N ARG A 128 7.43 -20.73 -14.38
CA ARG A 128 8.38 -20.57 -13.27
C ARG A 128 8.02 -21.41 -12.05
N VAL A 129 6.73 -21.54 -11.74
CA VAL A 129 6.25 -22.34 -10.62
C VAL A 129 6.30 -23.83 -10.95
N LYS A 130 5.93 -24.22 -12.18
CA LYS A 130 6.13 -25.60 -12.66
C LYS A 130 7.59 -26.03 -12.55
N ALA A 131 8.52 -25.22 -13.07
CA ALA A 131 9.96 -25.49 -12.98
C ALA A 131 10.44 -25.61 -11.52
N ARG A 132 9.96 -24.72 -10.63
CA ARG A 132 10.28 -24.78 -9.21
C ARG A 132 9.75 -26.05 -8.53
N THR A 133 8.51 -26.46 -8.83
CA THR A 133 7.92 -27.69 -8.30
C THR A 133 8.69 -28.93 -8.77
N THR A 134 9.11 -28.96 -10.04
CA THR A 134 9.95 -30.04 -10.58
C THR A 134 11.29 -30.11 -9.84
N GLU A 135 11.95 -28.97 -9.61
CA GLU A 135 13.24 -28.96 -8.91
C GLU A 135 13.10 -29.37 -7.43
N ILE A 136 12.06 -28.92 -6.74
CA ILE A 136 11.76 -29.35 -5.36
C ILE A 136 11.56 -30.88 -5.32
N GLY A 137 10.84 -31.45 -6.29
CA GLY A 137 10.66 -32.90 -6.39
C GLY A 137 11.97 -33.65 -6.67
N ARG A 138 12.87 -33.08 -7.48
CA ARG A 138 14.20 -33.65 -7.73
C ARG A 138 15.03 -33.72 -6.44
N ILE A 139 15.09 -32.60 -5.72
CA ILE A 139 15.84 -32.48 -4.45
C ILE A 139 15.28 -33.45 -3.39
N ALA A 140 13.96 -33.53 -3.25
CA ALA A 140 13.32 -34.44 -2.29
C ALA A 140 13.66 -35.91 -2.57
N ASN A 141 13.68 -36.30 -3.85
CA ASN A 141 14.07 -37.65 -4.28
C ASN A 141 15.55 -37.95 -4.07
N GLU A 142 16.43 -36.95 -4.16
CA GLU A 142 17.85 -37.11 -3.82
C GLU A 142 18.06 -37.24 -2.31
N CYS A 143 17.35 -36.44 -1.51
CA CYS A 143 17.40 -36.53 -0.05
C CYS A 143 16.85 -37.86 0.48
N ALA A 144 15.88 -38.48 -0.19
CA ALA A 144 15.29 -39.76 0.22
C ALA A 144 16.14 -41.00 -0.16
N LYS A 145 17.19 -40.81 -0.97
CA LYS A 145 18.10 -41.89 -1.41
C LYS A 145 19.38 -41.99 -0.56
N ASN A 146 19.61 -41.03 0.34
CA ASN A 146 20.68 -41.06 1.35
C ASN A 146 20.10 -41.49 2.70
#